data_AF-G4ZYA6-F1
#
_entry.id   AF-G4ZYA6-F1
#
_cell.length_a   1.000
_cell.length_b   1.000
_cell.length_c   1.000
_cell.angle_alpha   90.00
_cell.angle_beta   90.00
_cell.angle_gamma   90.00
#
_symmetry.space_group_name_H-M   'P 1'
#
loop_
_entity.id
_entity.type
_entity.pdbx_description
1 polymer ?
#
loop_
_entity_poly.entity_id
_entity_poly.type
_entity_poly.pdbx_seq_one_letter_code
_entity_poly.pdbx_strand_id
1 'polypeptide(L)'
;ISLASRRTTNNIAEYQALCAGLNYALTNGLTNLHVVGDSAMILAQMRRRRPPRAPHLRSIYAQSRGIADRVHVCTWNHHLRAF
;
A
#
# COMPACT_ATOMS: atom_id res chain seq x y z
N ILE A 1 -28.23 -12.06 -0.78
CA ILE A 1 -27.47 -10.92 -0.21
C ILE A 1 -26.14 -11.47 0.26
N SER A 2 -25.04 -11.20 -0.44
CA SER A 2 -23.68 -11.59 -0.01
C SER A 2 -22.77 -10.39 -0.27
N LEU A 3 -22.56 -9.58 0.77
CA LEU A 3 -22.05 -8.20 0.64
C LEU A 3 -20.84 -7.93 1.55
N ALA A 4 -20.00 -8.94 1.77
CA ALA A 4 -18.64 -8.74 2.26
C ALA A 4 -17.73 -9.78 1.59
N SER A 5 -17.40 -9.54 0.32
CA SER A 5 -16.40 -10.35 -0.38
C SER A 5 -15.10 -10.29 0.40
N ARG A 6 -14.60 -11.44 0.86
CA ARG A 6 -13.33 -11.62 1.59
C ARG A 6 -12.17 -10.81 0.98
N ARG A 7 -12.19 -10.60 -0.33
CA ARG A 7 -11.23 -9.79 -1.10
C ARG A 7 -11.27 -8.29 -0.74
N THR A 8 -12.44 -7.72 -0.47
CA THR A 8 -12.58 -6.29 -0.09
C THR A 8 -11.96 -6.04 1.28
N THR A 9 -12.27 -6.90 2.26
CA THR A 9 -11.69 -6.81 3.61
C THR A 9 -10.19 -7.03 3.58
N ASN A 10 -9.70 -7.97 2.76
CA ASN A 10 -8.27 -8.21 2.58
C ASN A 10 -7.56 -6.96 2.03
N ASN A 11 -8.09 -6.36 0.96
CA ASN A 11 -7.47 -5.18 0.35
C ASN A 11 -7.42 -3.98 1.31
N ILE A 12 -8.45 -3.79 2.16
CA ILE A 12 -8.45 -2.73 3.18
C ILE A 12 -7.32 -2.97 4.19
N ALA A 13 -7.21 -4.20 4.72
CA ALA A 13 -6.18 -4.56 5.69
C ALA A 13 -4.77 -4.38 5.12
N GLU A 14 -4.53 -4.79 3.87
CA GLU A 14 -3.24 -4.62 3.20
C GLU A 14 -2.89 -3.14 2.97
N TYR A 15 -3.87 -2.31 2.58
CA TYR A 15 -3.66 -0.86 2.47
C TYR A 15 -3.37 -0.20 3.83
N GLN A 16 -4.05 -0.65 4.90
CA GLN A 16 -3.80 -0.19 6.26
C GLN A 16 -2.41 -0.55 6.74
N ALA A 17 -1.97 -1.79 6.52
CA ALA A 17 -0.63 -2.24 6.85
C ALA A 17 0.44 -1.43 6.11
N LEU A 18 0.25 -1.21 4.80
CA LEU A 18 1.15 -0.36 4.01
C LEU A 18 1.21 1.07 4.56
N CYS A 19 0.06 1.68 4.80
CA CYS A 19 0.00 3.05 5.31
C CYS A 19 0.68 3.19 6.68
N ALA A 20 0.48 2.21 7.57
CA ALA A 20 1.10 2.19 8.89
C ALA A 20 2.63 2.07 8.79
N GLY A 21 3.15 1.19 7.94
CA GLY A 21 4.59 1.05 7.72
C GLY A 21 5.24 2.31 7.13
N LEU A 22 4.58 2.95 6.16
CA LEU A 22 5.04 4.22 5.60
C LEU A 22 5.00 5.35 6.63
N ASN A 23 3.95 5.41 7.46
CA ASN A 23 3.84 6.40 8.52
C ASN A 23 4.93 6.21 9.58
N TYR A 24 5.22 4.96 9.95
CA TYR A 24 6.35 4.66 10.83
C TYR A 24 7.66 5.18 10.25
N ALA A 25 7.92 4.93 8.97
CA ALA A 25 9.13 5.44 8.32
C ALA A 25 9.20 6.98 8.32
N LEU A 26 8.08 7.66 8.06
CA LEU A 26 8.00 9.12 8.13
C LEU A 26 8.30 9.65 9.55
N THR A 27 7.69 9.05 10.58
CA THR A 27 7.90 9.44 11.98
C THR A 27 9.34 9.22 12.44
N ASN A 28 10.02 8.20 11.91
CA ASN A 28 11.42 7.91 12.22
C ASN A 28 12.42 8.63 11.30
N GLY A 29 11.96 9.51 10.40
CA GLY A 29 12.83 10.25 9.48
C GLY A 29 13.55 9.36 8.46
N LEU A 30 13.04 8.15 8.20
CA LEU A 30 13.63 7.25 7.21
C LEU A 30 13.31 7.73 5.79
N THR A 31 14.30 7.65 4.91
CA THR A 31 14.19 8.05 3.49
C THR A 31 14.78 6.98 2.59
N ASN A 32 14.52 7.08 1.27
CA ASN A 32 15.03 6.14 0.26
C ASN A 32 14.60 4.69 0.52
N LEU A 33 13.31 4.51 0.82
CA LEU A 33 12.79 3.22 1.22
C LEU A 33 12.63 2.25 0.03
N HIS A 34 12.86 0.97 0.31
CA HIS A 34 12.47 -0.13 -0.56
C HIS A 34 11.28 -0.86 0.07
N VAL A 35 10.11 -0.79 -0.58
CA VAL A 35 8.90 -1.42 -0.05
C VAL A 35 8.75 -2.82 -0.67
N VAL A 36 8.58 -3.81 0.20
CA VAL A 36 8.34 -5.21 -0.16
C VAL A 36 6.99 -5.67 0.41
N GLY A 37 6.21 -6.39 -0.39
CA GLY A 37 4.95 -6.98 0.06
C GLY A 37 4.48 -8.13 -0.83
N ASP A 38 3.44 -8.83 -0.41
CA ASP A 38 2.83 -9.97 -1.11
C ASP A 38 1.61 -9.57 -1.97
N SER A 39 1.11 -8.35 -1.80
CA SER A 39 -0.01 -7.80 -2.57
C SER A 39 0.44 -7.20 -3.91
N ALA A 40 0.64 -8.04 -4.93
CA ALA A 40 1.06 -7.60 -6.27
C ALA A 40 0.20 -6.45 -6.83
N MET A 41 -1.12 -6.48 -6.58
CA MET A 41 -2.05 -5.44 -7.01
C MET A 41 -1.74 -4.07 -6.36
N ILE A 42 -1.60 -4.03 -5.04
CA ILE A 42 -1.39 -2.77 -4.29
C ILE A 42 -0.02 -2.19 -4.64
N LEU A 43 1.01 -3.04 -4.69
CA LEU A 43 2.35 -2.61 -5.11
C LEU A 43 2.36 -2.06 -6.54
N ALA A 44 1.62 -2.69 -7.46
CA ALA A 44 1.47 -2.18 -8.82
C ALA A 44 0.71 -0.85 -8.86
N GLN A 45 -0.32 -0.65 -8.04
CA GLN A 45 -1.05 0.61 -7.90
C GLN A 45 -0.14 1.73 -7.38
N MET A 46 0.63 1.46 -6.33
CA MET A 46 1.59 2.41 -5.75
C MET A 46 2.71 2.77 -6.74
N ARG A 47 3.26 1.77 -7.44
CA ARG A 47 4.31 1.96 -8.45
C ARG A 47 3.83 2.76 -9.66
N ARG A 48 2.66 2.40 -10.20
CA ARG A 48 2.09 3.04 -11.41
C ARG A 48 1.32 4.33 -11.10
N ARG A 49 1.26 4.73 -9.82
CA ARG A 49 0.44 5.84 -9.33
C ARG A 49 -1.03 5.74 -9.79
N ARG A 50 -1.57 4.53 -9.84
CA ARG A 50 -2.95 4.27 -10.27
C ARG A 50 -3.84 4.06 -9.04
N PRO A 51 -4.79 4.95 -8.77
CA PRO A 51 -5.69 4.78 -7.63
C PRO A 51 -6.57 3.53 -7.80
N PRO A 52 -7.01 2.92 -6.68
CA PRO A 52 -7.93 1.80 -6.71
C PRO A 52 -9.29 2.21 -7.29
N ARG A 53 -9.94 1.28 -8.00
CA ARG A 53 -11.28 1.51 -8.56
C ARG A 53 -12.30 1.75 -7.46
N ALA A 54 -12.20 1.01 -6.36
CA ALA A 54 -13.07 1.09 -5.21
C ALA A 54 -12.96 2.47 -4.52
N PRO A 55 -14.03 3.28 -4.46
CA PRO A 55 -13.97 4.64 -3.92
C PRO A 55 -13.48 4.72 -2.47
N HIS A 56 -13.90 3.77 -1.62
CA HIS A 56 -13.50 3.73 -0.21
C HIS A 56 -11.99 3.50 0.01
N LEU A 57 -11.27 2.94 -0.97
CA LEU A 57 -9.81 2.76 -0.89
C LEU A 57 -9.02 3.97 -1.41
N ARG A 58 -9.68 4.94 -2.06
CA ARG A 58 -8.98 6.08 -2.67
C ARG A 58 -8.35 6.99 -1.62
N SER A 59 -9.03 7.17 -0.47
CA SER A 59 -8.52 7.99 0.64
C SER A 59 -7.23 7.41 1.22
N ILE A 60 -7.24 6.12 1.59
CA ILE A 60 -6.06 5.46 2.15
C ILE A 60 -4.91 5.33 1.13
N TYR A 61 -5.25 5.13 -0.15
CA TYR A 61 -4.26 5.17 -1.23
C TYR A 61 -3.60 6.55 -1.33
N ALA A 62 -4.39 7.64 -1.32
CA ALA A 62 -3.86 9.00 -1.43
C ALA A 62 -2.95 9.34 -0.24
N GLN A 63 -3.36 8.97 0.98
CA GLN A 63 -2.54 9.12 2.19
C GLN A 63 -1.23 8.34 2.07
N SER A 64 -1.30 7.04 1.75
CA SER A 64 -0.14 6.18 1.58
C SER A 64 0.82 6.74 0.53
N ARG A 65 0.29 7.22 -0.61
CA ARG A 65 1.11 7.78 -1.69
C ARG A 65 1.80 9.08 -1.27
N GLY A 66 1.08 9.97 -0.59
CA GLY A 66 1.64 11.21 -0.08
C GLY A 66 2.79 10.96 0.89
N ILE A 67 2.65 9.98 1.78
CA ILE A 67 3.73 9.58 2.69
C ILE A 67 4.89 8.95 1.90
N ALA A 68 4.59 8.02 0.97
CA ALA A 68 5.60 7.38 0.13
C ALA A 68 6.45 8.38 -0.68
N ASP A 69 5.86 9.48 -1.12
CA ASP A 69 6.57 10.56 -1.80
C ASP A 69 7.51 11.32 -0.83
N ARG A 70 7.07 11.57 0.42
CA ARG A 70 7.88 12.24 1.46
C ARG A 70 9.07 11.41 1.95
N VAL A 71 8.92 10.10 2.04
CA VAL A 71 9.99 9.18 2.47
C VAL A 71 10.81 8.66 1.27
N HIS A 72 10.61 9.22 0.08
CA HIS A 72 11.35 8.88 -1.14
C HIS A 72 11.37 7.37 -1.43
N VAL A 73 10.22 6.70 -1.46
CA VAL A 73 10.19 5.26 -1.82
C VAL A 73 10.78 5.04 -3.21
N CYS A 74 11.90 4.33 -3.28
CA CYS A 74 12.65 4.07 -4.51
C CYS A 74 12.05 2.89 -5.28
N THR A 75 11.68 1.80 -4.60
CA THR A 75 11.21 0.58 -5.25
C THR A 75 9.98 -0.01 -4.57
N TRP A 76 9.18 -0.70 -5.39
CA TRP A 76 8.01 -1.48 -4.97
C TRP A 76 8.20 -2.90 -5.48
N ASN A 77 8.63 -3.80 -4.61
CA ASN A 77 8.96 -5.18 -4.97
C ASN A 77 7.91 -6.13 -4.43
N HIS A 78 7.42 -6.99 -5.33
CA HIS A 78 6.53 -8.07 -4.95
C HIS A 78 7.35 -9.29 -4.61
N HIS A 79 7.18 -9.82 -3.40
CA HIS A 79 7.76 -11.11 -3.01
C HIS A 79 6.62 -12.07 -2.72
N LEU A 80 6.58 -13.17 -3.45
CA LEU A 80 5.72 -14.30 -3.10
C LEU A 80 6.25 -14.92 -1.82
N ARG A 81 5.37 -15.12 -0.85
CA ARG A 81 5.66 -15.96 0.31
C ARG A 81 5.80 -17.40 -0.21
N ALA A 82 7.01 -17.81 -0.53
CA ALA A 82 7.32 -19.22 -0.75
C ALA A 82 7.14 -19.93 0.60
N PHE A 83 6.30 -20.96 0.64
CA PHE A 83 6.14 -21.86 1.79
C PHE A 83 7.34 -22.81 1.86
#